data_AF-A0A6B0SE59-F1
#
_entry.id   AF-A0A6B0SE59-F1
#
_cell.length_a   1.000
_cell.length_b   1.000
_cell.length_c   1.000
_cell.angle_alpha   90.00
_cell.angle_beta   90.00
_cell.angle_gamma   90.00
#
_symmetry.space_group_name_H-M   'P 1'
#
loop_
_entity.id
_entity.type
_entity.pdbx_description
1 polymer ?
#
loop_
_entity_poly.entity_id
_entity_poly.type
_entity_poly.pdbx_seq_one_letter_code
_entity_poly.pdbx_strand_id
1 'polypeptide(L)'
;MLLEILLGAGLVVGAVVAALVDLDCGRRALPARSRLAWTLGCGGGSVAGFLVPYVFYQELTSLYVRVLKPRPITVHSREWLAIALTTGLTICAVLVGLYLAGSRFRNWTAAETQ
;
A
#
# COMPACT_ATOMS: atom_id res chain seq x y z
N MET A 1 -15.12 -1.35 -15.19
CA MET A 1 -14.55 0.01 -15.08
C MET A 1 -13.86 0.30 -13.74
N LEU A 2 -14.55 0.40 -12.59
CA LEU A 2 -13.90 0.75 -11.31
C LEU A 2 -12.78 -0.24 -10.91
N LEU A 3 -13.06 -1.55 -11.01
CA LEU A 3 -12.10 -2.61 -10.71
C LEU A 3 -10.87 -2.55 -11.61
N GLU A 4 -11.04 -2.29 -12.90
CA GLU A 4 -9.95 -2.21 -13.88
C GLU A 4 -9.03 -1.03 -13.58
N ILE A 5 -9.60 0.12 -13.18
CA ILE A 5 -8.83 1.30 -12.79
C ILE A 5 -8.04 1.02 -11.51
N LEU A 6 -8.65 0.36 -10.51
CA LEU A 6 -7.97 0.00 -9.26
C LEU A 6 -6.86 -1.02 -9.50
N LEU A 7 -7.09 -2.02 -10.35
CA LEU A 7 -6.07 -2.99 -10.74
C LEU A 7 -4.92 -2.33 -11.48
N GLY A 8 -5.22 -1.48 -12.47
CA GLY A 8 -4.20 -0.74 -13.22
C GLY A 8 -3.37 0.17 -12.31
N ALA A 9 -4.01 0.95 -11.46
CA ALA A 9 -3.34 1.81 -10.49
C ALA A 9 -2.51 1.01 -9.49
N GLY A 10 -3.07 -0.08 -8.95
CA GLY A 10 -2.38 -0.98 -8.03
C GLY A 10 -1.14 -1.63 -8.65
N LEU A 11 -1.22 -2.06 -9.92
CA LEU A 11 -0.10 -2.63 -10.67
C LEU A 11 1.02 -1.62 -10.89
N VAL A 12 0.68 -0.40 -11.32
CA VAL A 12 1.67 0.66 -11.53
C VAL A 12 2.34 1.04 -10.22
N VAL A 13 1.56 1.32 -9.18
CA VAL A 13 2.09 1.68 -7.86
C VAL A 13 2.90 0.54 -7.26
N GLY A 14 2.38 -0.69 -7.32
CA GLY A 14 3.06 -1.88 -6.82
C GLY A 14 4.40 -2.14 -7.53
N ALA A 15 4.46 -1.97 -8.85
CA ALA A 15 5.70 -2.09 -9.62
C ALA A 15 6.72 -1.01 -9.25
N VAL A 16 6.28 0.25 -9.11
CA VAL A 16 7.14 1.36 -8.68
C VAL A 16 7.69 1.10 -7.27
N VAL A 17 6.84 0.70 -6.34
CA VAL A 17 7.24 0.38 -4.95
C VAL A 17 8.21 -0.78 -4.91
N ALA A 18 7.94 -1.86 -5.66
CA ALA A 18 8.85 -3.00 -5.76
C ALA A 18 10.22 -2.57 -6.29
N ALA A 19 10.27 -1.77 -7.36
CA ALA A 19 11.52 -1.28 -7.93
C ALA A 19 12.31 -0.41 -6.92
N LEU A 20 11.63 0.50 -6.21
CA LEU A 20 12.27 1.34 -5.19
C LEU A 20 12.82 0.53 -4.03
N VAL A 21 12.06 -0.46 -3.54
CA VAL A 21 12.50 -1.34 -2.44
C VAL A 21 13.66 -2.23 -2.89
N ASP A 22 13.64 -2.77 -4.11
CA ASP A 22 14.74 -3.58 -4.65
C ASP A 22 16.02 -2.75 -4.78
N LEU A 23 15.91 -1.52 -5.29
CA LEU A 23 17.03 -0.58 -5.40
C LEU A 23 17.59 -0.19 -4.02
N ASP A 24 16.74 0.11 -3.03
CA ASP A 24 17.19 0.43 -1.67
C ASP A 24 17.84 -0.79 -1.00
N CYS A 25 17.27 -1.99 -1.16
CA CYS A 25 17.86 -3.23 -0.67
C CYS A 25 19.22 -3.53 -1.32
N GLY A 26 19.35 -3.27 -2.63
CA GLY A 26 20.60 -3.39 -3.38
C GLY A 26 21.67 -2.42 -2.88
N ARG A 27 21.30 -1.15 -2.63
CA ARG A 27 22.20 -0.15 -2.01
C ARG A 27 22.67 -0.56 -0.62
N ARG A 28 21.85 -1.27 0.15
CA ARG A 28 22.17 -1.77 1.50
C ARG A 28 22.84 -3.14 1.51
N ALA A 29 23.21 -3.69 0.34
CA ALA A 29 23.83 -5.00 0.18
C ALA A 29 23.12 -6.14 0.94
N LEU A 30 21.78 -6.07 1.00
CA LEU A 30 21.01 -7.06 1.76
C LEU A 30 21.03 -8.44 1.08
N PRO A 31 20.94 -9.54 1.85
CA PRO A 31 20.89 -10.89 1.30
C PRO A 31 19.73 -11.04 0.32
N ALA A 32 19.95 -11.76 -0.80
CA ALA A 32 18.96 -11.91 -1.88
C ALA A 32 17.60 -12.40 -1.38
N ARG A 33 17.57 -13.31 -0.39
CA ARG A 33 16.34 -13.81 0.22
C ARG A 33 15.55 -12.72 0.96
N SER A 34 16.24 -11.84 1.70
CA SER A 34 15.58 -10.74 2.40
C SER A 34 15.11 -9.67 1.42
N ARG A 35 15.90 -9.40 0.37
CA ARG A 35 15.54 -8.45 -0.68
C ARG A 35 14.28 -8.88 -1.39
N LEU A 36 14.22 -10.14 -1.86
CA LEU A 36 13.03 -10.70 -2.50
C LEU A 36 11.80 -10.65 -1.60
N ALA A 37 11.93 -10.99 -0.30
CA ALA A 37 10.83 -10.94 0.63
C ALA A 37 10.25 -9.52 0.79
N TRP A 38 11.11 -8.49 0.92
CA TRP A 38 10.65 -7.11 1.04
C TRP A 38 10.09 -6.57 -0.27
N THR A 39 10.75 -6.84 -1.41
CA THR A 39 10.29 -6.40 -2.73
C THR A 39 8.92 -7.00 -3.06
N LEU A 40 8.73 -8.30 -2.86
CA LEU A 40 7.45 -8.96 -3.09
C LEU A 40 6.39 -8.56 -2.06
N GLY A 41 6.78 -8.42 -0.79
CA GLY A 41 5.88 -8.00 0.29
C GLY A 41 5.33 -6.58 0.07
N CYS A 42 6.20 -5.61 -0.20
CA CYS A 42 5.78 -4.22 -0.43
C CYS A 42 5.09 -4.05 -1.79
N GLY A 43 5.63 -4.65 -2.86
CA GLY A 43 5.02 -4.58 -4.19
C GLY A 43 3.66 -5.27 -4.25
N GLY A 44 3.60 -6.55 -3.87
CA GLY A 44 2.37 -7.34 -3.83
C GLY A 44 1.36 -6.82 -2.81
N GLY A 45 1.82 -6.39 -1.63
CA GLY A 45 0.98 -5.75 -0.63
C GLY A 45 0.37 -4.43 -1.11
N SER A 46 1.10 -3.65 -1.90
CA SER A 46 0.57 -2.43 -2.51
C SER A 46 -0.52 -2.72 -3.55
N VAL A 47 -0.34 -3.73 -4.40
CA VAL A 47 -1.39 -4.18 -5.33
C VAL A 47 -2.64 -4.64 -4.56
N ALA A 48 -2.45 -5.47 -3.53
CA ALA A 48 -3.54 -5.95 -2.68
C ALA A 48 -4.25 -4.80 -1.95
N GLY A 49 -3.49 -3.79 -1.49
CA GLY A 49 -4.02 -2.59 -0.83
C GLY A 49 -5.00 -1.79 -1.70
N PHE A 50 -4.79 -1.77 -3.01
CA PHE A 50 -5.72 -1.15 -3.96
C PHE A 50 -6.98 -1.97 -4.20
N LEU A 51 -6.99 -3.27 -3.88
CA LEU A 51 -8.21 -4.10 -3.92
C LEU A 51 -9.06 -3.98 -2.65
N VAL A 52 -8.47 -3.62 -1.51
CA VAL A 52 -9.20 -3.46 -0.22
C VAL A 52 -10.47 -2.61 -0.37
N PRO A 53 -10.45 -1.41 -0.97
CA PRO A 53 -11.67 -0.61 -1.08
C PRO A 53 -12.73 -1.20 -2.01
N TYR A 54 -12.36 -2.11 -2.91
CA TYR A 54 -13.30 -2.84 -3.74
C TYR A 54 -13.97 -3.98 -2.96
N VAL A 55 -13.19 -4.74 -2.19
CA VAL A 55 -13.70 -5.88 -1.41
C VAL A 55 -14.60 -5.41 -0.27
N PHE A 56 -14.21 -4.34 0.43
CA PHE A 56 -14.93 -3.81 1.59
C PHE A 56 -15.82 -2.60 1.23
N TYR A 57 -16.38 -2.59 0.01
CA TYR A 57 -17.17 -1.47 -0.49
C TYR A 57 -18.35 -1.13 0.43
N GLN A 58 -19.03 -2.16 0.98
CA GLN A 58 -20.20 -1.97 1.86
C GLN A 58 -19.80 -1.36 3.21
N GLU A 59 -18.72 -1.85 3.81
CA GLU A 59 -18.20 -1.35 5.09
C GLU A 59 -17.67 0.08 4.95
N LEU A 60 -16.93 0.37 3.88
CA LEU A 60 -16.40 1.70 3.61
C LEU A 60 -17.52 2.71 3.32
N THR A 61 -18.57 2.30 2.61
CA THR A 61 -19.73 3.15 2.37
C THR A 61 -20.44 3.46 3.70
N SER A 62 -20.61 2.46 4.56
CA SER A 62 -21.19 2.62 5.90
C SER A 62 -20.35 3.57 6.77
N LEU A 63 -19.03 3.39 6.80
CA LEU A 63 -18.10 4.27 7.50
C LEU A 63 -18.14 5.71 6.96
N TYR A 64 -18.14 5.87 5.64
CA TYR A 64 -18.15 7.18 4.98
C TYR A 64 -19.42 7.97 5.31
N VAL A 65 -20.59 7.33 5.23
CA VAL A 65 -21.86 7.98 5.56
C VAL A 65 -21.96 8.26 7.06
N ARG A 66 -21.46 7.36 7.91
CA ARG A 66 -21.56 7.50 9.36
C ARG A 66 -20.60 8.54 9.95
N VAL A 67 -19.40 8.68 9.38
CA VAL A 67 -18.32 9.52 9.93
C VAL A 67 -18.13 10.81 9.13
N LEU A 68 -18.13 10.74 7.79
CA LEU A 68 -17.75 11.87 6.93
C LEU A 68 -18.93 12.71 6.45
N LYS A 69 -20.04 12.08 6.04
CA LYS A 69 -21.25 12.79 5.57
C LYS A 69 -22.53 12.09 6.05
N PRO A 70 -23.11 12.50 7.19
CA PRO A 70 -24.37 11.93 7.70
C PRO A 70 -25.62 12.38 6.92
N ARG A 71 -25.47 13.17 5.86
CA ARG A 71 -26.58 13.56 4.97
C ARG A 71 -26.65 12.59 3.78
N PRO A 72 -27.84 12.08 3.41
CA PRO A 72 -28.01 11.17 2.28
C PRO A 72 -27.87 11.96 0.98
N ILE A 73 -26.62 12.17 0.57
CA ILE A 73 -26.30 12.73 -0.74
C ILE A 73 -25.85 11.55 -1.59
N THR A 74 -26.45 11.40 -2.77
CA THR A 74 -26.03 10.43 -3.77
C THR A 74 -24.55 10.63 -4.08
N VAL A 75 -23.73 9.68 -3.61
CA VAL A 75 -22.28 9.70 -3.80
C VAL A 75 -22.02 9.66 -5.30
N HIS A 76 -21.39 10.70 -5.83
CA HIS A 76 -21.07 10.74 -7.26
C HIS A 76 -19.97 9.71 -7.55
N SER A 77 -20.04 9.02 -8.70
CA SER A 77 -19.09 7.95 -9.07
C SER A 77 -17.61 8.39 -9.02
N ARG A 78 -17.33 9.69 -9.19
CA ARG A 78 -15.98 10.27 -9.10
C ARG A 78 -15.48 10.41 -7.65
N GLU A 79 -16.36 10.75 -6.71
CA GLU A 79 -15.99 10.86 -5.28
C GLU A 79 -15.58 9.49 -4.74
N TRP A 80 -16.30 8.43 -5.12
CA TRP A 80 -15.97 7.07 -4.71
C TRP A 80 -14.62 6.60 -5.27
N LEU A 81 -14.32 6.94 -6.52
CA LEU A 81 -13.03 6.64 -7.13
C LEU A 81 -11.88 7.31 -6.38
N ALA A 82 -12.05 8.58 -5.99
CA ALA A 82 -11.05 9.30 -5.22
C ALA A 82 -10.80 8.63 -3.85
N ILE A 83 -11.86 8.26 -3.13
CA ILE A 83 -11.76 7.57 -1.82
C ILE A 83 -11.02 6.23 -1.96
N ALA A 84 -11.35 5.45 -2.99
CA ALA A 84 -10.71 4.16 -3.23
C ALA A 84 -9.21 4.32 -3.54
N LEU A 85 -8.84 5.29 -4.38
CA LEU A 85 -7.43 5.60 -4.68
C LEU A 85 -6.67 6.10 -3.45
N THR A 86 -7.26 7.00 -2.66
CA THR A 86 -6.61 7.49 -1.44
C THR A 86 -6.41 6.39 -0.41
N THR A 87 -7.37 5.47 -0.29
CA THR A 87 -7.27 4.33 0.63
C THR A 87 -6.13 3.41 0.22
N GLY A 88 -6.05 3.06 -1.08
CA GLY A 88 -4.96 2.25 -1.63
C GLY A 88 -3.59 2.90 -1.44
N LEU A 89 -3.48 4.21 -1.71
CA LEU A 89 -2.25 4.99 -1.46
C LEU A 89 -1.85 5.01 0.01
N THR A 90 -2.82 5.14 0.92
CA THR A 90 -2.55 5.16 2.37
C THR A 90 -2.01 3.81 2.83
N ILE A 91 -2.59 2.70 2.38
CA ILE A 91 -2.09 1.35 2.68
C ILE A 91 -0.66 1.18 2.15
N CYS A 92 -0.41 1.63 0.93
CA CYS A 92 0.93 1.62 0.33
C CYS A 92 1.94 2.40 1.17
N ALA A 93 1.60 3.62 1.60
CA ALA A 93 2.45 4.44 2.46
C ALA A 93 2.76 3.76 3.81
N VAL A 94 1.76 3.10 4.41
CA VAL A 94 1.96 2.32 5.65
C VAL A 94 2.92 1.15 5.42
N LEU A 95 2.76 0.39 4.35
CA LEU A 95 3.64 -0.74 4.02
C LEU A 95 5.09 -0.30 3.80
N VAL A 96 5.30 0.81 3.08
CA VAL A 96 6.62 1.41 2.90
C VAL A 96 7.19 1.92 4.24
N GLY A 97 6.35 2.51 5.09
CA GLY A 97 6.73 2.92 6.45
C GLY A 97 7.20 1.74 7.31
N LEU A 98 6.46 0.63 7.27
CA LEU A 98 6.84 -0.61 7.97
C LEU A 98 8.15 -1.20 7.44
N TYR A 99 8.36 -1.17 6.13
CA TYR A 99 9.64 -1.54 5.51
C TYR A 99 10.78 -0.66 6.05
N LEU A 100 10.61 0.65 6.04
CA LEU A 100 11.64 1.59 6.51
C LEU A 100 11.96 1.37 7.99
N ALA A 101 10.94 1.23 8.84
CA ALA A 101 11.10 0.93 10.26
C ALA A 101 11.82 -0.41 10.47
N GLY A 102 11.34 -1.48 9.82
CA GLY A 102 11.95 -2.82 9.90
C GLY A 102 13.40 -2.85 9.43
N SER A 103 13.72 -2.09 8.37
CA SER A 103 15.09 -1.96 7.87
C SER A 103 16.02 -1.27 8.88
N ARG A 104 15.50 -0.32 9.67
CA ARG A 104 16.27 0.38 10.70
C ARG A 104 16.53 -0.48 11.93
N PHE A 105 15.52 -1.21 12.41
CA PHE A 105 15.69 -2.11 13.55
C PHE A 105 16.72 -3.21 13.28
N ARG A 106 16.72 -3.78 12.07
CA ARG A 106 17.70 -4.82 11.70
C ARG A 106 19.13 -4.30 11.59
N ASN A 107 19.31 -3.03 11.20
CA ASN A 107 20.63 -2.41 11.20
C ASN A 107 21.12 -2.12 12.63
N TRP A 108 20.22 -1.84 13.57
CA TRP A 108 20.56 -1.60 14.98
C TRP A 108 21.07 -2.87 15.68
N THR A 109 20.37 -3.99 15.53
CA THR A 109 20.79 -5.26 16.16
C THR A 109 22.10 -5.81 15.60
N ALA A 110 22.41 -5.52 14.33
CA ALA A 110 23.69 -5.88 13.72
C ALA A 110 24.87 -5.05 14.26
N ALA A 111 24.63 -3.81 14.72
CA ALA A 111 25.66 -2.96 15.31
C ALA A 111 25.96 -3.33 16.77
N GLU A 112 24.99 -3.92 17.47
CA GLU A 112 25.11 -4.30 18.89
C GLU A 112 25.80 -5.66 19.11
N THR A 113 26.03 -6.41 18.02
CA THR A 113 26.68 -7.73 18.03
C THR A 113 28.13 -7.72 17.53
N GLN A 114 28.69 -6.55 17.18
CA GLN A 114 30.13 -6.35 16.93
C GLN A 114 30.83 -5.81 18.18
#